data_AF-A0A3M1FE01-F1
#
_entry.id   AF-A0A3M1FE01-F1
#
_cell.length_a   1.000
_cell.length_b   1.000
_cell.length_c   1.000
_cell.angle_alpha   90.00
_cell.angle_beta   90.00
_cell.angle_gamma   90.00
#
_symmetry.space_group_name_H-M   'P 1'
#
loop_
_entity.id
_entity.type
_entity.pdbx_description
1 polymer ?
#
loop_
_entity_poly.entity_id
_entity_poly.type
_entity_poly.pdbx_seq_one_letter_code
_entity_poly.pdbx_strand_id
1 'polypeptide(L)' 'MPSAISNTSPLLYLYRINRIDLLPRLFDEVFTVPAVVDELRQGKAKGYDVPV' A
#
# COMPACT_ATOMS: atom_id res chain seq x y z
N MET A 1 15.43 13.10 5.55
CA MET A 1 15.08 11.76 5.07
C MET A 1 13.56 11.73 4.91
N PRO A 2 13.02 11.63 3.67
CA PRO A 2 11.60 11.85 3.42
C PRO A 2 10.76 10.67 3.89
N SER A 3 9.74 10.96 4.69
CA SER A 3 8.67 10.02 5.05
C SER A 3 7.41 10.32 4.23
N ALA A 4 6.60 9.28 4.01
CA ALA A 4 5.31 9.40 3.31
C ALA A 4 4.19 8.73 4.11
N ILE A 5 3.00 9.33 4.05
CA ILE A 5 1.75 8.67 4.46
C ILE A 5 1.04 8.24 3.18
N SER A 6 0.80 6.94 3.02
CA SER A 6 0.15 6.39 1.85
C SER A 6 -1.30 5.97 2.15
N ASN A 7 -2.19 6.29 1.21
CA ASN A 7 -3.56 5.78 1.17
C ASN A 7 -3.61 4.39 0.48
N THR A 8 -4.80 3.81 0.36
CA THR A 8 -5.07 2.51 -0.28
C THR A 8 -4.65 2.51 -1.76
N SER A 9 -5.07 3.50 -2.55
CA SER A 9 -4.86 3.48 -4.01
C SER A 9 -3.38 3.43 -4.42
N PRO A 10 -2.45 4.24 -3.85
CA PRO A 10 -1.03 4.13 -4.20
C PRO A 10 -0.43 2.75 -3.86
N LEU A 11 -0.74 2.18 -2.69
CA LEU A 11 -0.26 0.84 -2.30
C LEU A 11 -0.77 -0.22 -3.28
N LEU A 12 -2.07 -0.17 -3.59
CA LEU A 12 -2.73 -1.11 -4.49
C LEU A 12 -2.22 -1.02 -5.93
N TYR A 13 -2.05 0.20 -6.45
CA TYR A 13 -1.60 0.39 -7.83
C TYR A 13 -0.16 -0.04 -8.02
N LEU A 14 0.73 0.32 -7.09
CA LEU A 14 2.13 -0.13 -7.13
C LEU A 14 2.23 -1.64 -7.00
N TYR A 15 1.42 -2.27 -6.15
CA TYR A 15 1.34 -3.72 -6.04
C TYR A 15 0.94 -4.38 -7.37
N ARG A 16 -0.17 -3.92 -7.98
CA ARG A 16 -0.72 -4.51 -9.23
C ARG A 16 0.21 -4.44 -10.43
N ILE A 17 1.10 -3.45 -10.47
CA ILE A 17 2.12 -3.33 -11.53
C ILE A 17 3.46 -3.95 -11.15
N ASN A 18 3.55 -4.66 -10.01
CA ASN A 18 4.78 -5.23 -9.45
C ASN A 18 5.89 -4.20 -9.21
N ARG A 19 5.53 -3.00 -8.74
CA ARG A 19 6.46 -1.88 -8.46
C ARG A 19 6.37 -1.34 -7.04
N ILE A 20 5.89 -2.14 -6.08
CA ILE A 20 5.85 -1.75 -4.67
C ILE A 20 7.25 -1.50 -4.08
N ASP A 21 8.27 -2.08 -4.69
CA ASP A 21 9.69 -1.86 -4.39
C ASP A 21 10.17 -0.42 -4.62
N LEU A 22 9.39 0.40 -5.35
CA LEU A 22 9.68 1.82 -5.50
C LEU A 22 9.53 2.61 -4.20
N LEU A 23 8.64 2.20 -3.30
CA LEU A 23 8.40 2.89 -2.04
C LEU A 23 9.68 3.04 -1.20
N PRO A 24 10.42 1.96 -0.87
CA PRO A 24 11.67 2.06 -0.11
C PRO A 24 12.84 2.69 -0.90
N ARG A 25 12.70 2.93 -2.22
CA ARG A 25 13.71 3.68 -3.01
C ARG A 25 13.48 5.19 -2.99
N LEU A 26 12.26 5.62 -2.70
CA LEU A 26 11.84 7.03 -2.72
C LEU A 26 11.72 7.60 -1.31
N PHE A 27 11.38 6.77 -0.33
CA PHE A 27 11.12 7.16 1.05
C PHE A 27 11.85 6.23 2.00
N ASP A 28 12.38 6.79 3.08
CA ASP A 28 13.00 5.99 4.15
C ASP A 28 11.94 5.25 4.97
N GLU A 29 10.78 5.89 5.15
CA GLU A 29 9.63 5.33 5.87
C GLU A 29 8.32 5.62 5.13
N VAL A 30 7.48 4.59 5.03
CA VAL A 30 6.11 4.72 4.51
C VAL A 30 5.14 4.27 5.57
N PHE A 31 4.31 5.21 6.00
CA PHE A 31 3.26 4.99 6.99
C PHE A 31 1.91 4.85 6.30
N THR A 32 0.98 4.17 6.98
CA THR A 32 -0.44 4.20 6.63
C THR A 32 -1.28 4.16 7.90
N VAL A 33 -2.57 4.41 7.78
CA VAL A 33 -3.50 4.40 8.92
C VAL A 33 -4.23 3.05 9.02
N PRO A 34 -4.72 2.65 10.20
CA PRO A 34 -5.43 1.37 10.36
C PRO A 34 -6.59 1.17 9.38
N ALA A 35 -7.34 2.24 9.07
CA ALA A 35 -8.44 2.19 8.12
C ALA A 35 -8.04 1.74 6.70
N VAL A 36 -6.82 2.07 6.24
CA VAL A 36 -6.30 1.62 4.94
C VAL A 36 -5.99 0.12 4.96
N VAL A 37 -5.42 -0.37 6.07
CA VAL A 37 -5.16 -1.80 6.27
C VAL A 37 -6.47 -2.59 6.29
N ASP A 38 -7.49 -2.06 6.96
CA ASP A 38 -8.82 -2.68 7.04
C ASP A 38 -9.51 -2.71 5.68
N GLU A 39 -9.41 -1.65 4.87
CA GLU A 39 -9.93 -1.61 3.50
C GLU A 39 -9.26 -2.69 2.62
N LEU A 40 -7.93 -2.80 2.68
CA LEU A 40 -7.19 -3.82 1.94
C LEU A 40 -7.58 -5.24 2.38
N ARG A 41 -7.74 -5.50 3.68
CA ARG A 41 -8.21 -6.79 4.20
C ARG A 41 -9.62 -7.13 3.71
N GLN A 42 -10.52 -6.15 3.69
CA GLN A 42 -11.87 -6.33 3.10
C GLN A 42 -11.78 -6.64 1.61
N GLY A 43 -10.85 -6.01 0.88
CA GLY A 43 -10.55 -6.35 -0.52
C GLY A 43 -10.14 -7.81 -0.68
N LYS A 44 -9.18 -8.30 0.12
CA LYS A 44 -8.76 -9.70 0.10
C LYS A 44 -9.91 -10.66 0.42
N ALA A 45 -10.73 -10.35 1.43
CA ALA A 45 -11.89 -11.16 1.79
C ALA A 45 -12.93 -11.26 0.67
N LYS A 46 -13.02 -10.24 -0.20
CA LYS A 46 -13.86 -10.23 -1.40
C LYS A 46 -13.21 -10.90 -2.62
N GLY A 47 -11.99 -11.44 -2.48
CA GLY A 47 -11.26 -12.11 -3.56
C GLY A 47 -10.42 -11.19 -4.46
N TYR A 48 -10.21 -9.92 -4.07
CA TYR A 48 -9.31 -9.05 -4.80
C TYR A 48 -7.84 -9.33 -4.47
N ASP A 49 -7.00 -9.23 -5.48
CA ASP A 49 -5.55 -9.26 -5.34
C ASP A 49 -5.03 -7.90 -4.83
N VAL A 50 -4.51 -7.89 -3.60
CA VAL A 50 -4.18 -6.69 -2.82
C VAL A 50 -2.95 -6.94 -1.91
N PRO A 51 -2.18 -5.89 -1.57
CA PRO A 51 -0.99 -6.02 -0.71
C PRO A 51 -1.36 -6.09 0.78
N VAL A 52 -1.66 -7.29 1.31
CA VAL A 52 -1.90 -7.55 2.75
C VAL A 52 -1.18 -8.78 3.29
#